data_AF-E4SDV9-F1
#
_entry.id   AF-E4SDV9-F1
#
_cell.length_a   1.000
_cell.length_b   1.000
_cell.length_c   1.000
_cell.angle_alpha   90.00
_cell.angle_beta   90.00
_cell.angle_gamma   90.00
#
_symmetry.space_group_name_H-M   'P 1'
#
loop_
_entity.id
_entity.type
_entity.pdbx_description
1 polymer ?
#
loop_
_entity_poly.entity_id
_entity_poly.type
_entity_poly.pdbx_seq_one_letter_code
_entity_poly.pdbx_strand_id
1 'polypeptide(L)' 'MGQKPPYNQYDLIFKRIFSFKEVFLNFLKSTIKRPWVDKIDLQSLEFVDRSFIKDEFVEKEVR' A
#
# COMPACT_ATOMS: atom_id res chain seq x y z
N MET A 1 15.62 -24.72 -12.73
CA MET A 1 14.31 -24.28 -13.27
C MET A 1 13.63 -23.44 -12.21
N GLY A 2 13.60 -22.11 -12.39
CA GLY A 2 13.05 -21.19 -11.39
C GLY A 2 11.54 -21.35 -11.30
N GLN A 3 11.03 -21.75 -10.13
CA GLN A 3 9.59 -21.82 -9.89
C GLN A 3 9.03 -20.40 -9.96
N LYS A 4 8.17 -20.14 -10.96
CA LYS A 4 7.44 -18.88 -11.09
C LYS A 4 6.50 -18.79 -9.87
N PRO A 5 6.56 -17.72 -9.05
CA PRO A 5 5.72 -17.63 -7.87
C PRO A 5 4.25 -17.77 -8.28
N PRO A 6 3.40 -18.41 -7.44
CA PRO A 6 2.00 -18.62 -7.76
C PRO A 6 1.34 -17.28 -8.09
N TYR A 7 0.59 -17.24 -9.18
CA TYR A 7 -0.15 -16.06 -9.61
C TYR A 7 -1.22 -15.74 -8.57
N ASN A 8 -0.84 -14.93 -7.58
CA ASN A 8 -1.73 -14.51 -6.52
C ASN A 8 -2.54 -13.30 -7.03
N GLN A 9 -3.80 -13.53 -7.38
CA GLN A 9 -4.72 -12.50 -7.85
C GLN A 9 -4.85 -11.31 -6.88
N TYR A 10 -4.72 -11.56 -5.57
CA TYR A 10 -4.76 -10.51 -4.56
C TYR A 10 -3.54 -9.60 -4.66
N ASP A 11 -2.38 -10.15 -5.00
CA ASP A 11 -1.12 -9.44 -5.15
C ASP A 11 -1.20 -8.37 -6.26
N LEU A 12 -1.94 -8.65 -7.34
CA LEU A 12 -2.16 -7.71 -8.44
C LEU A 12 -3.05 -6.54 -8.04
N ILE A 13 -4.10 -6.80 -7.26
CA ILE A 13 -5.02 -5.77 -6.77
C ILE A 13 -4.28 -4.86 -5.79
N PHE A 14 -3.55 -5.45 -4.84
CA PHE A 14 -2.73 -4.68 -3.90
C PHE A 14 -1.64 -3.88 -4.60
N LYS A 15 -0.91 -4.48 -5.55
CA LYS A 15 0.04 -3.75 -6.39
C LYS A 15 -0.60 -2.54 -7.04
N ARG A 16 -1.78 -2.70 -7.66
CA ARG A 16 -2.47 -1.58 -8.30
C ARG A 16 -2.86 -0.48 -7.31
N ILE A 17 -3.35 -0.84 -6.12
CA ILE A 17 -3.70 0.13 -5.08
C ILE A 17 -2.47 0.93 -4.64
N PHE A 18 -1.35 0.25 -4.41
CA PHE A 18 -0.12 0.88 -3.93
C PHE A 18 0.76 1.49 -5.03
N SER A 19 0.47 1.26 -6.31
CA SER A 19 1.22 1.84 -7.43
C SER A 19 0.74 3.23 -7.85
N PHE A 20 -0.49 3.61 -7.49
CA PHE A 20 -1.10 4.87 -7.95
C PHE A 20 -1.66 5.65 -6.75
N LYS A 21 -1.13 6.86 -6.51
CA LYS A 21 -1.54 7.71 -5.37
C LYS A 21 -3.04 8.00 -5.39
N GLU A 22 -3.64 8.19 -6.57
CA GLU A 22 -5.07 8.44 -6.74
C GLU A 22 -5.92 7.23 -6.32
N VAL A 23 -5.50 6.02 -6.72
CA VAL A 23 -6.18 4.78 -6.36
C VAL A 23 -6.06 4.53 -4.86
N PHE A 24 -4.88 4.76 -4.29
CA PHE A 24 -4.64 4.66 -2.86
C PHE A 24 -5.48 5.66 -2.05
N LEU A 25 -5.53 6.93 -2.48
CA LEU A 25 -6.32 7.97 -1.81
C LEU A 25 -7.82 7.65 -1.87
N ASN A 26 -8.32 7.20 -3.02
CA ASN A 26 -9.70 6.79 -3.17
C ASN A 26 -10.04 5.58 -2.30
N PHE A 27 -9.11 4.62 -2.20
CA PHE A 27 -9.23 3.49 -1.28
C PHE A 27 -9.33 3.97 0.18
N LEU A 28 -8.42 4.85 0.63
CA LEU A 28 -8.47 5.42 1.98
C LEU A 28 -9.80 6.12 2.28
N LYS A 29 -10.27 6.98 1.38
CA LYS A 29 -11.56 7.70 1.55
C LYS A 29 -12.76 6.75 1.56
N SER A 30 -12.73 5.69 0.75
CA SER A 30 -13.79 4.68 0.70
C SER A 30 -13.80 3.79 1.94
N THR A 31 -12.65 3.47 2.52
CA THR A 31 -12.52 2.51 3.61
C THR A 31 -12.59 3.18 4.98
N ILE A 32 -12.03 4.39 5.12
CA ILE A 32 -11.90 5.08 6.40
C ILE A 32 -12.81 6.31 6.42
N LYS A 33 -14.00 6.15 7.02
CA LYS A 33 -14.97 7.24 7.19
C LYS A 33 -14.61 8.15 8.36
N ARG A 34 -13.53 8.92 8.21
CA ARG A 34 -13.05 9.87 9.24
C ARG A 34 -12.82 11.25 8.61
N PRO A 35 -13.18 12.36 9.30
CA PRO A 35 -13.07 13.71 8.75
C PRO A 35 -11.66 14.15 8.35
N TRP A 36 -10.63 13.52 8.91
CA TRP A 36 -9.24 13.83 8.55
C TRP A 36 -8.83 13.18 7.23
N VAL A 37 -9.47 12.08 6.82
CA VAL A 37 -9.17 11.36 5.58
C VAL A 37 -9.64 12.15 4.36
N ASP A 38 -10.77 12.84 4.50
CA ASP A 38 -11.27 13.75 3.47
C ASP A 38 -10.34 14.94 3.22
N LYS A 39 -9.56 15.34 4.23
CA LYS A 39 -8.59 16.44 4.17
C LYS A 39 -7.24 16.04 3.59
N ILE A 40 -7.02 14.76 3.29
CA ILE A 40 -5.77 14.31 2.66
C ILE A 40 -5.73 14.81 1.22
N ASP A 41 -4.69 15.57 0.91
CA ASP A 41 -4.41 16.05 -0.43
C ASP A 41 -3.51 15.08 -1.20
N LEU A 42 -3.74 14.95 -2.50
CA LEU A 42 -2.97 14.03 -3.34
C LEU A 42 -1.48 14.36 -3.38
N GLN A 43 -1.12 15.65 -3.35
CA GLN A 43 0.27 16.10 -3.36
C GLN A 43 0.99 15.82 -2.03
N SER A 44 0.23 15.65 -0.94
CA SER A 44 0.78 15.29 0.37
C SER A 44 1.12 13.81 0.51
N LEU A 45 0.73 12.97 -0.46
CA LEU A 45 1.04 11.55 -0.46
C LEU A 45 2.40 11.29 -1.08
N GLU A 46 3.22 10.45 -0.44
CA GLU A 46 4.54 10.05 -0.92
C GLU A 46 4.67 8.53 -0.94
N PHE A 47 5.34 8.01 -1.98
CA PHE A 47 5.73 6.61 -2.00
C PHE A 47 6.98 6.46 -1.17
N VAL A 48 6.86 5.77 -0.04
CA VAL A 48 8.01 5.45 0.79
C VAL A 48 8.68 4.23 0.20
N ASP A 49 9.93 4.40 -0.24
CA ASP A 49 10.75 3.26 -0.65
C ASP A 49 11.05 2.38 0.57
N ARG A 50 11.04 1.06 0.39
CA ARG A 50 11.24 0.12 1.51
C ARG A 50 12.61 0.25 2.16
N SER A 51 13.59 0.87 1.50
CA SER A 51 14.87 1.22 2.11
C SER A 51 14.75 2.19 3.30
N PHE A 52 13.61 2.85 3.48
CA PHE A 52 13.32 3.72 4.63
C PHE A 52 12.55 3.02 5.76
N ILE A 53 12.09 1.79 5.53
CA ILE A 53 11.43 0.99 6.57
C ILE A 53 12.54 0.48 7.49
N LYS A 54 12.62 1.01 8.71
CA LYS A 54 13.54 0.50 9.73
C LYS A 54 13.33 -1.01 9.89
N ASP A 55 14.42 -1.77 10.06
CA ASP A 55 14.39 -3.21 10.31
C ASP A 55 13.38 -3.64 11.38
N GLU A 56 13.07 -2.78 12.37
CA GLU A 56 12.05 -3.06 13.41
C GLU A 56 10.63 -3.29 12.86
N PHE A 57 10.34 -2.81 11.65
CA PHE A 57 9.05 -3.00 10.97
C PHE A 57 9.09 -4.12 9.92
N VAL A 58 10.26 -4.70 9.64
CA VAL A 58 10.43 -5.82 8.69
C VAL A 58 10.00 -7.15 9.33
N GLU A 59 10.03 -7.26 10.65
CA GLU A 59 9.63 -8.47 11.39
C GLU A 59 8.36 -8.27 12.20
N LYS A 60 7.18 -8.52 11.59
CA LYS A 60 5.97 -8.92 12.33
C LYS A 60 4.87 -9.62 11.49
N GLU A 61 5.19 -10.18 10.33
CA GLU A 61 4.27 -11.09 9.59
C GLU A 61 4.59 -12.58 9.81
N VAL A 62 5.18 -12.95 10.96
CA VAL A 62 5.27 -14.35 11.40
C VAL A 62 4.95 -14.44 12.89
N ARG A 63 3.66 -14.56 13.23
CA ARG A 63 3.24 -15.54 14.24
C ARG A 63 1.77 -15.92 14.08
#